data_AF-A0A9N9CJR0-F1
#
_entry.id   AF-A0A9N9CJR0-F1
#
_cell.length_a   1.000
_cell.length_b   1.000
_cell.length_c   1.000
_cell.angle_alpha   90.00
_cell.angle_beta   90.00
_cell.angle_gamma   90.00
#
_symmetry.space_group_name_H-M   'P 1'
#
loop_
_entity.id
_entity.type
_entity.pdbx_description
1 polymer ?
#
loop_
_entity_poly.entity_id
_entity_poly.type
_entity_poly.pdbx_seq_one_letter_code
_entity_poly.pdbx_strand_id
1 'polypeptide(L)'
;MATVRKTRKPKTNSFTFILDQVLNKYNLSAKSNPLQLHAHADELSTMLPDWKARKDVKEALHRRLFKENQIGVLVSNKRKKKLTIEKRALYCAKTGNEWDIYIHALDLGPKSNDEIIASCSRLSLFRNELAKASIAQEPIDIYAKLPGVTTASNKIQKERTEQDVANNQLKIPPHFSLEKGLKRIQNIDTTKDPLLQNLADVIMMLCMRPAEVSSLQIDHYENKGENKDDPEPRLFLSIEKNSEYARALLIWIQEAIKAGKLSDSTFSKNGKHNTRAFSKFLKPYKIMPKILRKIEGKHACRVHGGPNPTHQHLDLLNRIALRHKIVRLDAGKNYAIGDTELEDSDLESESDQAPSPISGSQASSFQPKNNNSNPFESQIAEIDSMLASF
;
A
#
# COMPACT_ATOMS: atom_id res chain seq x y z
N MET A 1 -13.24 -57.79 -34.39
CA MET A 1 -13.14 -56.35 -34.71
C MET A 1 -12.29 -55.67 -33.64
N ALA A 2 -11.07 -55.26 -33.98
CA ALA A 2 -10.16 -54.59 -33.06
C ALA A 2 -10.49 -53.09 -32.98
N THR A 3 -10.83 -52.61 -31.79
CA THR A 3 -11.06 -51.18 -31.53
C THR A 3 -9.71 -50.46 -31.45
N VAL A 4 -9.41 -49.70 -32.50
CA VAL A 4 -8.24 -48.81 -32.59
C VAL A 4 -8.38 -47.71 -31.53
N ARG A 5 -7.56 -47.77 -30.47
CA ARG A 5 -7.36 -46.64 -29.55
C ARG A 5 -6.69 -45.51 -30.33
N LYS A 6 -7.45 -44.46 -30.66
CA LYS A 6 -6.89 -43.19 -31.14
C LYS A 6 -6.05 -42.57 -30.02
N THR A 7 -4.73 -42.71 -30.11
CA THR A 7 -3.78 -41.92 -29.33
C THR A 7 -3.91 -40.46 -29.73
N ARG A 8 -4.52 -39.64 -28.85
CA ARG A 8 -4.44 -38.19 -28.94
C ARG A 8 -2.97 -37.80 -28.80
N LYS A 9 -2.36 -37.28 -29.88
CA LYS A 9 -1.03 -36.66 -29.80
C LYS A 9 -1.09 -35.48 -28.81
N PRO A 10 -0.14 -35.35 -27.88
CA PRO A 10 -0.10 -34.20 -26.98
C PRO A 10 0.07 -32.92 -27.82
N LYS A 11 -0.73 -31.89 -27.51
CA LYS A 11 -0.54 -30.53 -28.06
C LYS A 11 0.90 -30.13 -27.78
N THR A 12 1.72 -30.13 -28.82
CA THR A 12 3.14 -29.80 -28.73
C THR A 12 3.21 -28.28 -28.59
N ASN A 13 3.66 -27.78 -27.44
CA ASN A 13 3.97 -26.35 -27.29
C ASN A 13 4.95 -25.98 -28.42
N SER A 14 4.71 -24.89 -29.15
CA SER A 14 5.50 -24.51 -30.33
C SER A 14 7.01 -24.47 -30.05
N PHE A 15 7.40 -24.13 -28.82
CA PHE A 15 8.79 -24.07 -28.38
C PHE A 15 9.45 -25.43 -28.14
N THR A 16 8.70 -26.47 -27.73
CA THR A 16 9.27 -27.83 -27.62
C THR A 16 9.52 -28.43 -29.00
N PHE A 17 8.69 -28.06 -29.99
CA PHE A 17 8.94 -28.40 -31.39
C PHE A 17 10.17 -27.69 -31.96
N ILE A 18 10.37 -26.40 -31.65
CA ILE A 18 11.60 -25.66 -32.00
C ILE A 18 12.83 -26.34 -31.38
N LEU A 19 12.76 -26.73 -30.11
CA LEU A 19 13.83 -27.49 -29.46
C LEU A 19 14.10 -28.82 -30.20
N ASP A 20 13.05 -29.56 -30.57
CA ASP A 20 13.19 -30.82 -31.31
C ASP A 20 13.82 -30.65 -32.68
N GLN A 21 13.48 -29.58 -33.41
CA GLN A 21 14.12 -29.25 -34.68
C GLN A 21 15.62 -29.03 -34.50
N VAL A 22 16.03 -28.23 -33.51
CA VAL A 22 17.46 -27.94 -33.27
C VAL A 22 18.21 -29.18 -32.80
N LEU A 23 17.63 -29.97 -31.89
CA LEU A 23 18.27 -31.21 -31.41
C LEU A 23 18.47 -32.23 -32.53
N ASN A 24 17.47 -32.41 -33.39
CA ASN A 24 17.54 -33.34 -34.52
C ASN A 24 18.48 -32.84 -35.62
N LYS A 25 18.42 -31.55 -35.95
CA LYS A 25 19.25 -30.93 -36.99
C LYS A 25 20.75 -31.09 -36.71
N TYR A 26 21.14 -31.03 -35.45
CA TYR A 26 22.53 -31.08 -35.02
C TYR A 26 22.92 -32.36 -34.26
N ASN A 27 22.05 -33.37 -34.25
CA ASN A 27 22.25 -34.65 -33.53
C ASN A 27 22.67 -34.45 -32.06
N LEU A 28 22.04 -33.50 -31.37
CA LEU A 28 22.34 -33.16 -29.98
C LEU A 28 21.52 -34.02 -29.02
N SER A 29 22.17 -34.47 -27.94
CA SER A 29 21.54 -35.29 -26.89
C SER A 29 22.16 -35.00 -25.53
N ALA A 30 21.64 -35.64 -24.47
CA ALA A 30 22.24 -35.56 -23.13
C ALA A 30 23.70 -36.06 -23.08
N LYS A 31 24.16 -36.80 -24.09
CA LYS A 31 25.55 -37.26 -24.23
C LYS A 31 26.47 -36.24 -24.92
N SER A 32 25.92 -35.20 -25.54
CA SER A 32 26.70 -34.17 -26.25
C SER A 32 27.57 -33.37 -25.28
N ASN A 33 28.78 -33.03 -25.71
CA ASN A 33 29.69 -32.25 -24.89
C ASN A 33 29.26 -30.75 -24.86
N PRO A 34 29.66 -29.98 -23.83
CA PRO A 34 29.29 -28.57 -23.74
C PRO A 34 29.73 -27.71 -24.93
N LEU A 35 30.85 -28.04 -25.60
CA LEU A 35 31.35 -27.30 -26.77
C LEU A 35 30.41 -27.47 -27.99
N GLN A 36 29.93 -28.69 -28.23
CA GLN A 36 28.94 -28.99 -29.27
C GLN A 36 27.62 -28.29 -29.00
N LEU A 37 27.19 -28.22 -27.73
CA LEU A 37 25.97 -27.50 -27.34
C LEU A 37 26.13 -25.98 -27.49
N HIS A 38 27.31 -25.45 -27.18
CA HIS A 38 27.59 -24.02 -27.30
C HIS A 38 27.55 -23.52 -28.74
N ALA A 39 28.08 -24.31 -29.68
CA ALA A 39 28.11 -23.97 -31.11
C ALA A 39 26.72 -23.65 -31.71
N HIS A 40 25.65 -24.19 -31.11
CA HIS A 40 24.27 -24.02 -31.57
C HIS A 40 23.39 -23.24 -30.57
N ALA A 41 23.98 -22.72 -29.49
CA ALA A 41 23.25 -22.00 -28.46
C ALA A 41 22.69 -20.65 -28.97
N ASP A 42 23.42 -19.96 -29.84
CA ASP A 42 22.97 -18.68 -30.40
C ASP A 42 21.79 -18.86 -31.36
N GLU A 43 21.79 -19.90 -32.19
CA GLU A 43 20.67 -20.23 -33.08
C GLU A 43 19.40 -20.53 -32.28
N LEU A 44 19.47 -21.43 -31.30
CA LEU A 44 18.33 -21.70 -30.42
C LEU A 44 17.89 -20.43 -29.68
N SER A 45 18.83 -19.59 -29.25
CA SER A 45 18.54 -18.33 -28.57
C SER A 45 17.84 -17.31 -29.47
N THR A 46 18.10 -17.27 -30.78
CA THR A 46 17.36 -16.42 -31.72
C THR A 46 15.92 -16.89 -31.93
N MET A 47 15.68 -18.20 -31.83
CA MET A 47 14.35 -18.80 -31.98
C MET A 47 13.51 -18.76 -30.70
N LEU A 48 14.10 -18.35 -29.56
CA LEU A 48 13.45 -18.20 -28.26
C LEU A 48 13.38 -16.71 -27.85
N PRO A 49 12.33 -15.98 -28.29
CA PRO A 49 12.27 -14.52 -28.19
C PRO A 49 12.05 -14.02 -26.76
N ASP A 50 11.40 -14.81 -25.91
CA ASP A 50 11.03 -14.41 -24.55
C ASP A 50 11.56 -15.37 -23.47
N TRP A 51 11.39 -14.97 -22.21
CA TRP A 51 11.88 -15.72 -21.05
C TRP A 51 11.05 -16.97 -20.74
N LYS A 52 9.78 -17.01 -21.19
CA LYS A 52 8.84 -18.11 -20.95
C LYS A 52 9.13 -19.26 -21.90
N ALA A 53 9.36 -18.97 -23.19
CA ALA A 53 9.90 -19.90 -24.18
C ALA A 53 11.21 -20.54 -23.68
N ARG A 54 12.11 -19.75 -23.07
CA ARG A 54 13.34 -20.28 -22.46
C ARG A 54 13.08 -21.13 -21.23
N LYS A 55 12.08 -20.81 -20.41
CA LYS A 55 11.69 -21.62 -19.25
C LYS A 55 11.11 -22.98 -19.69
N ASP A 56 10.19 -22.98 -20.65
CA ASP A 56 9.56 -24.18 -21.18
C ASP A 56 10.58 -25.10 -21.83
N VAL A 57 11.52 -24.54 -22.61
CA VAL A 57 12.63 -25.29 -23.21
C VAL A 57 13.58 -25.86 -22.15
N LYS A 58 13.88 -25.11 -21.07
CA LYS A 58 14.70 -25.63 -19.96
C LYS A 58 14.01 -26.80 -19.26
N GLU A 59 12.71 -26.69 -19.00
CA GLU A 59 11.93 -27.77 -18.41
C GLU A 59 11.89 -29.01 -19.33
N ALA A 60 11.74 -28.80 -20.64
CA ALA A 60 11.80 -29.88 -21.63
C ALA A 60 13.19 -30.54 -21.68
N LEU A 61 14.28 -29.77 -21.54
CA LEU A 61 15.64 -30.29 -21.46
C LEU A 61 15.87 -31.10 -20.18
N HIS A 62 15.33 -30.67 -19.05
CA HIS A 62 15.34 -31.46 -17.81
C HIS A 62 14.63 -32.80 -17.97
N ARG A 63 13.44 -32.81 -18.60
CA ARG A 63 12.70 -34.05 -18.90
C ARG A 63 13.48 -34.99 -19.84
N ARG A 64 14.42 -34.46 -20.62
CA ARG A 64 15.30 -35.20 -21.54
C ARG A 64 16.67 -35.52 -20.96
N LEU A 65 16.83 -35.38 -19.65
CA LEU A 65 18.02 -35.77 -18.88
C LEU A 65 19.30 -34.99 -19.22
N PHE A 66 19.18 -33.77 -19.75
CA PHE A 66 20.32 -32.86 -19.86
C PHE A 66 20.76 -32.39 -18.46
N LYS A 67 22.07 -32.28 -18.24
CA LYS A 67 22.64 -31.77 -16.98
C LYS A 67 22.53 -30.25 -16.89
N GLU A 68 22.51 -29.70 -15.67
CA GLU A 68 22.36 -28.25 -15.43
C GLU A 68 23.41 -27.41 -16.18
N ASN A 69 24.66 -27.87 -16.22
CA ASN A 69 25.74 -27.21 -16.96
C ASN A 69 25.52 -27.23 -18.49
N GLN A 70 24.94 -28.30 -19.04
CA GLN A 70 24.59 -28.42 -20.46
C GLN A 70 23.40 -27.51 -20.80
N ILE A 71 22.39 -27.46 -19.92
CA ILE A 71 21.22 -26.59 -20.07
C ILE A 71 21.63 -25.12 -20.03
N GLY A 72 22.51 -24.74 -19.11
CA GLY A 72 23.03 -23.38 -19.00
C GLY A 72 23.82 -22.92 -20.23
N VAL A 73 24.54 -23.84 -20.87
CA VAL A 73 25.32 -23.57 -22.10
C VAL A 73 24.41 -23.46 -23.33
N LEU A 74 23.44 -24.36 -23.48
CA LEU A 74 22.53 -24.39 -24.63
C LEU A 74 21.46 -23.30 -24.57
N VAL A 75 20.93 -23.02 -23.37
CA VAL A 75 19.92 -21.99 -23.14
C VAL A 75 20.46 -21.00 -22.11
N SER A 76 21.20 -20.02 -22.62
CA SER A 76 21.78 -18.97 -21.79
C SER A 76 20.72 -18.32 -20.88
N ASN A 77 21.04 -18.24 -19.59
CA ASN A 77 20.36 -17.36 -18.66
C ASN A 77 20.75 -15.92 -19.00
N LYS A 78 20.26 -15.38 -20.13
CA LYS A 78 20.20 -13.93 -20.30
C LYS A 78 19.37 -13.43 -19.12
N ARG A 79 20.04 -12.98 -18.06
CA ARG A 79 19.46 -12.45 -16.82
C ARG A 79 18.22 -11.69 -17.20
N LYS A 80 17.07 -12.07 -16.59
CA LYS A 80 15.78 -11.38 -16.68
C LYS A 80 16.07 -9.91 -17.00
N LYS A 81 15.92 -9.47 -18.26
CA LYS A 81 15.92 -8.03 -18.54
C LYS A 81 14.81 -7.53 -17.64
N LYS A 82 15.16 -6.86 -16.53
CA LYS A 82 14.20 -6.60 -15.44
C LYS A 82 13.20 -5.62 -16.03
N LEU A 83 12.13 -6.17 -16.61
CA LEU A 83 11.09 -5.39 -17.24
C LEU A 83 10.55 -4.48 -16.15
N THR A 84 10.51 -3.18 -16.46
CA THR A 84 9.80 -2.22 -15.63
C THR A 84 8.34 -2.64 -15.54
N ILE A 85 7.65 -2.20 -14.49
CA ILE A 85 6.24 -2.53 -14.29
C ILE A 85 5.40 -2.11 -15.51
N GLU A 86 5.68 -0.94 -16.08
CA GLU A 86 5.10 -0.45 -17.33
C GLU A 86 5.33 -1.40 -18.51
N LYS A 87 6.57 -1.88 -18.71
CA LYS A 87 6.88 -2.82 -19.81
C LYS A 87 6.19 -4.17 -19.65
N ARG A 88 5.96 -4.62 -18.41
CA ARG A 88 5.17 -5.83 -18.13
C ARG A 88 3.70 -5.60 -18.52
N ALA A 89 3.13 -4.46 -18.16
CA ALA A 89 1.74 -4.15 -18.49
C ALA A 89 1.51 -4.05 -20.00
N LEU A 90 2.41 -3.34 -20.71
CA LEU A 90 2.37 -3.25 -22.17
C LEU A 90 2.53 -4.61 -22.85
N TYR A 91 3.31 -5.51 -22.25
CA TYR A 91 3.43 -6.89 -22.74
C TYR A 91 2.11 -7.65 -22.58
N CYS A 92 1.48 -7.61 -21.40
CA CYS A 92 0.18 -8.27 -21.17
C CYS A 92 -0.90 -7.76 -22.13
N ALA A 93 -0.92 -6.45 -22.41
CA ALA A 93 -1.87 -5.86 -23.36
C ALA A 93 -1.64 -6.34 -24.80
N LYS A 94 -0.38 -6.60 -25.18
CA LYS A 94 -0.03 -7.12 -26.51
C LYS A 94 -0.34 -8.60 -26.67
N THR A 95 -0.16 -9.41 -25.62
CA THR A 95 -0.42 -10.86 -25.71
C THR A 95 -1.90 -11.19 -25.58
N GLY A 96 -2.67 -10.37 -24.85
CA GLY A 96 -4.09 -10.61 -24.59
C GLY A 96 -4.34 -11.87 -23.74
N ASN A 97 -3.28 -12.43 -23.13
CA ASN A 97 -3.36 -13.64 -22.32
C ASN A 97 -3.41 -13.29 -20.84
N GLU A 98 -4.53 -13.61 -20.20
CA GLU A 98 -4.79 -13.34 -18.79
C GLU A 98 -3.77 -14.05 -17.87
N TRP A 99 -3.28 -15.23 -18.26
CA TRP A 99 -2.24 -15.94 -17.52
C TRP A 99 -0.91 -15.19 -17.44
N ASP A 100 -0.60 -14.35 -18.43
CA ASP A 100 0.62 -13.53 -18.37
C ASP A 100 0.50 -12.42 -17.31
N ILE A 101 -0.72 -11.93 -17.05
CA ILE A 101 -1.02 -11.00 -15.94
C ILE A 101 -0.69 -11.67 -14.60
N TYR A 102 -1.19 -12.88 -14.40
CA TYR A 102 -0.96 -13.64 -13.16
C TYR A 102 0.52 -13.93 -12.91
N ILE A 103 1.24 -14.41 -13.94
CA ILE A 103 2.66 -14.71 -13.83
C ILE A 103 3.45 -13.44 -13.49
N HIS A 104 3.15 -12.32 -14.16
CA HIS A 104 3.83 -11.07 -13.86
C HIS A 104 3.50 -10.51 -12.47
N ALA A 105 2.29 -10.76 -11.96
CA ALA A 105 1.90 -10.42 -10.60
C ALA A 105 2.67 -11.26 -9.57
N LEU A 106 2.72 -12.59 -9.72
CA LEU A 106 3.50 -13.47 -8.84
C LEU A 106 4.98 -13.06 -8.78
N ASP A 107 5.55 -12.73 -9.94
CA ASP A 107 6.94 -12.35 -10.08
C ASP A 107 7.24 -10.93 -9.49
N LEU A 108 6.20 -10.11 -9.26
CA LEU A 108 6.23 -8.85 -8.51
C LEU A 108 5.87 -9.01 -7.02
N GLY A 109 5.35 -10.17 -6.64
CA GLY A 109 4.96 -10.53 -5.28
C GLY A 109 6.13 -10.59 -4.29
N PRO A 110 5.83 -10.78 -3.00
CA PRO A 110 6.84 -10.84 -1.95
C PRO A 110 7.69 -12.09 -2.06
N LYS A 111 9.00 -11.92 -1.88
CA LYS A 111 9.96 -13.02 -1.78
C LYS A 111 10.31 -13.40 -0.34
N SER A 112 9.95 -12.52 0.59
CA SER A 112 10.15 -12.66 2.02
C SER A 112 9.10 -11.82 2.76
N ASN A 113 8.95 -12.05 4.06
CA ASN A 113 8.00 -11.33 4.90
C ASN A 113 8.28 -9.82 4.92
N ASP A 114 9.55 -9.41 4.89
CA ASP A 114 9.94 -8.00 4.89
C ASP A 114 9.55 -7.27 3.61
N GLU A 115 9.39 -7.99 2.51
CA GLU A 115 9.01 -7.42 1.22
C GLU A 115 7.50 -7.26 1.03
N ILE A 116 6.66 -7.75 1.95
CA ILE A 116 5.19 -7.80 1.77
C ILE A 116 4.61 -6.42 1.44
N ILE A 117 4.96 -5.37 2.20
CA ILE A 117 4.46 -4.01 1.98
C ILE A 117 4.92 -3.46 0.63
N ALA A 118 6.21 -3.60 0.31
CA ALA A 118 6.78 -3.12 -0.95
C ALA A 118 6.18 -3.87 -2.16
N SER A 119 5.89 -5.16 -2.00
CA SER A 119 5.28 -6.00 -3.04
C SER A 119 3.83 -5.62 -3.27
N CYS A 120 3.05 -5.40 -2.21
CA CYS A 120 1.69 -4.87 -2.31
C CYS A 120 1.66 -3.54 -3.09
N SER A 121 2.65 -2.65 -2.85
CA SER A 121 2.79 -1.40 -3.60
C SER A 121 3.13 -1.63 -5.08
N ARG A 122 4.07 -2.54 -5.39
CA ARG A 122 4.43 -2.93 -6.77
C ARG A 122 3.24 -3.50 -7.53
N LEU A 123 2.44 -4.36 -6.89
CA LEU A 123 1.22 -4.93 -7.46
C LEU A 123 0.15 -3.87 -7.72
N SER A 124 -0.02 -2.91 -6.81
CA SER A 124 -0.90 -1.76 -7.03
C SER A 124 -0.48 -0.93 -8.24
N LEU A 125 0.81 -0.62 -8.36
CA LEU A 125 1.34 0.09 -9.52
C LEU A 125 1.13 -0.72 -10.81
N PHE A 126 1.34 -2.03 -10.77
CA PHE A 126 1.12 -2.91 -11.92
C PHE A 126 -0.33 -2.89 -12.40
N ARG A 127 -1.31 -2.97 -11.49
CA ARG A 127 -2.74 -2.84 -11.82
C ARG A 127 -3.07 -1.51 -12.50
N ASN A 128 -2.50 -0.42 -12.00
CA ASN A 128 -2.68 0.90 -12.62
C ASN A 128 -2.09 0.95 -14.05
N GLU A 129 -0.92 0.35 -14.27
CA GLU A 129 -0.31 0.29 -15.60
C GLU A 129 -1.08 -0.64 -16.55
N LEU A 130 -1.67 -1.75 -16.07
CA LEU A 130 -2.55 -2.61 -16.87
C LEU A 130 -3.81 -1.86 -17.32
N ALA A 131 -4.44 -1.09 -16.42
CA ALA A 131 -5.60 -0.26 -16.75
C ALA A 131 -5.25 0.82 -17.79
N LYS A 132 -4.08 1.47 -17.65
CA LYS A 132 -3.58 2.44 -18.67
C LYS A 132 -3.31 1.78 -20.02
N ALA A 133 -2.93 0.51 -20.03
CA ALA A 133 -2.72 -0.27 -21.24
C ALA A 133 -4.04 -0.83 -21.83
N SER A 134 -5.20 -0.30 -21.38
CA SER A 134 -6.53 -0.65 -21.89
C SER A 134 -6.96 -2.10 -21.66
N ILE A 135 -6.41 -2.78 -20.64
CA ILE A 135 -6.88 -4.10 -20.22
C ILE A 135 -8.15 -3.94 -19.38
N ALA A 136 -9.15 -4.80 -19.60
CA ALA A 136 -10.40 -4.79 -18.86
C ALA A 136 -10.18 -5.01 -17.34
N GLN A 137 -11.08 -4.46 -16.53
CA GLN A 137 -10.95 -4.46 -15.07
C GLN A 137 -11.07 -5.88 -14.46
N GLU A 138 -11.91 -6.73 -15.04
CA GLU A 138 -12.17 -8.09 -14.55
C GLU A 138 -10.90 -8.98 -14.52
N PRO A 139 -10.11 -9.11 -15.61
CA PRO A 139 -8.82 -9.79 -15.57
C PRO A 139 -7.82 -9.20 -14.59
N ILE A 140 -7.84 -7.88 -14.38
CA ILE A 140 -6.96 -7.20 -13.42
C ILE A 140 -7.31 -7.61 -11.98
N ASP A 141 -8.59 -7.66 -11.65
CA ASP A 141 -9.05 -7.99 -10.31
C ASP A 141 -8.86 -9.47 -9.97
N ILE A 142 -9.00 -10.36 -10.95
CA ILE A 142 -8.77 -11.80 -10.78
C ILE A 142 -7.27 -12.11 -10.69
N TYR A 143 -6.48 -11.68 -11.67
CA TYR A 143 -5.12 -12.19 -11.85
C TYR A 143 -4.02 -11.31 -11.27
N ALA A 144 -4.23 -10.00 -11.08
CA ALA A 144 -3.19 -9.09 -10.61
C ALA A 144 -3.31 -8.69 -9.12
N LYS A 145 -4.45 -8.97 -8.47
CA LYS A 145 -4.75 -8.47 -7.12
C LYS A 145 -4.00 -9.19 -6.01
N LEU A 146 -3.83 -10.51 -6.12
CA LEU A 146 -3.21 -11.39 -5.12
C LEU A 146 -3.66 -11.04 -3.68
N PRO A 147 -4.92 -11.38 -3.31
CA PRO A 147 -5.56 -10.88 -2.10
C PRO A 147 -4.76 -11.16 -0.82
N GLY A 148 -4.12 -12.33 -0.70
CA GLY A 148 -3.28 -12.67 0.45
C GLY A 148 -2.14 -11.67 0.72
N VAL A 149 -1.52 -11.11 -0.33
CA VAL A 149 -0.45 -10.09 -0.19
C VAL A 149 -1.03 -8.77 0.35
N THR A 150 -2.22 -8.40 -0.11
CA THR A 150 -2.92 -7.20 0.36
C THR A 150 -3.32 -7.34 1.82
N THR A 151 -3.92 -8.47 2.21
CA THR A 151 -4.31 -8.77 3.58
C THR A 151 -3.12 -8.75 4.53
N ALA A 152 -2.03 -9.44 4.17
CA ALA A 152 -0.81 -9.46 4.98
C ALA A 152 -0.18 -8.06 5.11
N SER A 153 -0.11 -7.29 4.01
CA SER A 153 0.39 -5.91 4.05
C SER A 153 -0.44 -5.02 4.98
N ASN A 154 -1.77 -5.12 4.92
CA ASN A 154 -2.66 -4.35 5.77
C ASN A 154 -2.47 -4.72 7.25
N LYS A 155 -2.35 -6.02 7.57
CA LYS A 155 -2.07 -6.49 8.93
C LYS A 155 -0.76 -5.92 9.48
N ILE A 156 0.33 -6.01 8.72
CA ILE A 156 1.63 -5.46 9.14
C ILE A 156 1.55 -3.94 9.34
N GLN A 157 0.86 -3.22 8.45
CA GLN A 157 0.70 -1.77 8.60
C GLN A 157 -0.16 -1.38 9.81
N LYS A 158 -1.19 -2.17 10.14
CA LYS A 158 -2.01 -2.01 11.33
C LYS A 158 -1.17 -2.23 12.60
N GLU A 159 -0.47 -3.35 12.70
CA GLU A 159 0.41 -3.67 13.83
C GLU A 159 1.48 -2.60 14.04
N ARG A 160 2.13 -2.12 12.97
CA ARG A 160 3.09 -1.00 13.05
C ARG A 160 2.44 0.28 13.57
N THR A 161 1.19 0.55 13.18
CA THR A 161 0.45 1.72 13.65
C THR A 161 0.06 1.58 15.12
N GLU A 162 -0.35 0.40 15.56
CA GLU A 162 -0.67 0.10 16.96
C GLU A 162 0.58 0.17 17.85
N GLN A 163 1.70 -0.40 17.40
CA GLN A 163 2.99 -0.26 18.06
C GLN A 163 3.44 1.19 18.15
N ASP A 164 3.31 1.97 17.06
CA ASP A 164 3.57 3.40 17.09
C ASP A 164 2.70 4.08 18.16
N VAL A 165 1.40 3.76 18.23
CA VAL A 165 0.47 4.33 19.22
C VAL A 165 0.89 3.96 20.65
N ALA A 166 1.21 2.69 20.91
CA ALA A 166 1.66 2.22 22.21
C ALA A 166 3.01 2.83 22.64
N ASN A 167 3.93 2.98 21.69
CA ASN A 167 5.27 3.52 21.92
C ASN A 167 5.34 5.06 21.88
N ASN A 168 4.24 5.75 21.56
CA ASN A 168 4.22 7.20 21.32
C ASN A 168 4.35 8.02 22.63
N GLN A 169 5.54 8.02 23.22
CA GLN A 169 6.08 9.27 23.78
C GLN A 169 6.48 10.17 22.61
N LEU A 170 5.46 10.78 21.98
CA LEU A 170 5.68 11.78 20.92
C LEU A 170 6.47 12.95 21.52
N LYS A 171 7.79 12.97 21.29
CA LYS A 171 8.66 14.08 21.71
C LYS A 171 8.36 15.28 20.82
N ILE A 172 7.49 16.16 21.30
CA ILE A 172 7.14 17.41 20.62
C ILE A 172 8.38 18.31 20.62
N PRO A 173 8.94 18.70 19.46
CA PRO A 173 10.05 19.64 19.42
C PRO A 173 9.64 20.95 20.10
N PRO A 174 10.52 21.61 20.87
CA PRO A 174 10.18 22.87 21.54
C PRO A 174 9.64 23.94 20.59
N HIS A 175 10.08 23.94 19.33
CA HIS A 175 9.60 24.84 18.28
C HIS A 175 8.10 24.68 17.97
N PHE A 176 7.57 23.47 18.07
CA PHE A 176 6.18 23.13 17.83
C PHE A 176 5.42 22.86 19.14
N SER A 177 5.90 23.40 20.27
CA SER A 177 5.09 23.43 21.48
C SER A 177 3.86 24.33 21.28
N LEU A 178 2.79 24.03 22.02
CA LEU A 178 1.53 24.78 21.93
C LEU A 178 1.75 26.27 22.20
N GLU A 179 2.46 26.60 23.28
CA GLU A 179 2.74 27.98 23.69
C GLU A 179 3.56 28.75 22.65
N LYS A 180 4.64 28.16 22.12
CA LYS A 180 5.45 28.84 21.09
C LYS A 180 4.69 29.00 19.79
N GLY A 181 3.89 28.01 19.41
CA GLY A 181 3.03 28.06 18.24
C GLY A 181 2.00 29.16 18.33
N LEU A 182 1.24 29.22 19.43
CA LEU A 182 0.27 30.28 19.71
C LEU A 182 0.91 31.66 19.73
N LYS A 183 2.05 31.81 20.40
CA LYS A 183 2.78 33.08 20.43
C LYS A 183 3.21 33.53 19.04
N ARG A 184 3.61 32.61 18.15
CA ARG A 184 3.91 32.97 16.75
C ARG A 184 2.66 33.40 16.00
N ILE A 185 1.57 32.64 16.10
CA ILE A 185 0.29 32.93 15.45
C ILE A 185 -0.21 34.33 15.83
N GLN A 186 -0.23 34.66 17.13
CA GLN A 186 -0.70 35.96 17.63
C GLN A 186 0.16 37.15 17.19
N ASN A 187 1.43 36.91 16.83
CA ASN A 187 2.37 37.95 16.41
C ASN A 187 2.63 37.92 14.89
N ILE A 188 1.79 37.26 14.10
CA ILE A 188 1.91 37.28 12.64
C ILE A 188 1.61 38.69 12.12
N ASP A 189 2.60 39.25 11.41
CA ASP A 189 2.44 40.48 10.64
C ASP A 189 1.95 40.15 9.23
N THR A 190 0.65 40.29 8.99
CA THR A 190 -0.01 39.99 7.71
C THR A 190 0.29 41.05 6.63
N THR A 191 0.97 42.15 6.97
CA THR A 191 1.39 43.17 5.99
C THR A 191 2.59 42.73 5.16
N LYS A 192 3.34 41.73 5.65
CA LYS A 192 4.51 41.16 4.97
C LYS A 192 4.13 39.91 4.18
N ASP A 193 5.00 39.53 3.24
CA ASP A 193 4.85 38.26 2.53
C ASP A 193 5.09 37.08 3.48
N PRO A 194 4.24 36.03 3.46
CA PRO A 194 4.37 34.90 4.37
C PRO A 194 5.61 34.07 4.06
N LEU A 195 6.22 33.57 5.13
CA LEU A 195 7.28 32.58 5.09
C LEU A 195 6.74 31.16 5.28
N LEU A 196 7.59 30.17 5.02
CA LEU A 196 7.26 28.76 5.25
C LEU A 196 6.97 28.43 6.72
N GLN A 197 7.49 29.25 7.65
CA GLN A 197 7.13 29.23 9.07
C GLN A 197 5.67 29.61 9.29
N ASN A 198 5.19 30.69 8.66
CA ASN A 198 3.79 31.12 8.77
C ASN A 198 2.85 30.05 8.22
N LEU A 199 3.22 29.41 7.11
CA LEU A 199 2.48 28.26 6.59
C LEU A 199 2.41 27.11 7.61
N ALA A 200 3.54 26.77 8.25
CA ALA A 200 3.56 25.72 9.27
C ALA A 200 2.72 26.07 10.50
N ASP A 201 2.73 27.33 10.92
CA ASP A 201 1.95 27.81 12.05
C ASP A 201 0.44 27.81 11.75
N VAL A 202 0.02 28.22 10.54
CA VAL A 202 -1.38 28.14 10.09
C VAL A 202 -1.83 26.70 9.91
N ILE A 203 -1.00 25.83 9.33
CA ILE A 203 -1.28 24.38 9.26
C ILE A 203 -1.47 23.80 10.66
N MET A 204 -0.59 24.19 11.59
CA MET A 204 -0.65 23.74 12.97
C MET A 204 -1.93 24.24 13.67
N MET A 205 -2.23 25.53 13.50
CA MET A 205 -3.42 26.19 14.03
C MET A 205 -4.71 25.50 13.61
N LEU A 206 -4.82 25.11 12.34
CA LEU A 206 -6.03 24.55 11.74
C LEU A 206 -6.04 23.00 11.76
N CYS A 207 -5.03 22.37 12.35
CA CYS A 207 -4.88 20.92 12.43
C CYS A 207 -4.97 20.23 11.07
N MET A 208 -4.28 20.74 10.05
CA MET A 208 -4.50 20.36 8.64
C MET A 208 -3.37 19.66 7.92
N ARG A 209 -3.72 18.95 6.86
CA ARG A 209 -2.72 18.41 5.93
C ARG A 209 -2.25 19.60 5.11
N PRO A 210 -0.96 19.66 4.75
CA PRO A 210 -0.48 20.61 3.76
C PRO A 210 -1.34 20.57 2.48
N ALA A 211 -1.74 19.37 2.03
CA ALA A 211 -2.63 19.13 0.89
C ALA A 211 -3.99 19.83 0.95
N GLU A 212 -4.46 20.23 2.14
CA GLU A 212 -5.76 20.85 2.34
C GLU A 212 -5.68 22.40 2.24
N VAL A 213 -4.48 23.01 2.17
CA VAL A 213 -4.31 24.47 2.19
C VAL A 213 -5.07 25.17 1.09
N SER A 214 -5.02 24.64 -0.13
CA SER A 214 -5.65 25.27 -1.30
C SER A 214 -7.17 25.10 -1.32
N SER A 215 -7.70 24.04 -0.71
CA SER A 215 -9.11 23.66 -0.79
C SER A 215 -9.92 24.01 0.45
N LEU A 216 -9.27 24.25 1.59
CA LEU A 216 -9.97 24.50 2.84
C LEU A 216 -10.65 25.87 2.80
N GLN A 217 -11.93 25.89 3.16
CA GLN A 217 -12.72 27.09 3.37
C GLN A 217 -13.25 27.07 4.80
N ILE A 218 -13.25 28.23 5.46
CA ILE A 218 -13.77 28.43 6.80
C ILE A 218 -14.91 29.42 6.67
N ASP A 219 -16.14 28.92 6.74
CA ASP A 219 -17.34 29.76 6.73
C ASP A 219 -17.84 29.99 8.15
N HIS A 220 -18.45 31.15 8.38
CA HIS A 220 -19.09 31.45 9.66
C HIS A 220 -20.42 30.70 9.72
N TYR A 221 -20.46 29.62 10.50
CA TYR A 221 -21.69 28.87 10.73
C TYR A 221 -22.45 29.49 11.89
N GLU A 222 -23.36 30.42 11.59
CA GLU A 222 -24.53 30.58 12.44
C GLU A 222 -25.43 29.36 12.18
N ASN A 223 -25.91 28.74 13.25
CA ASN A 223 -26.80 27.57 13.21
C ASN A 223 -28.15 27.96 12.58
N LYS A 224 -28.19 28.13 11.26
CA LYS A 224 -29.41 28.33 10.48
C LYS A 224 -29.85 26.96 9.98
N GLY A 225 -31.11 26.64 10.26
CA GLY A 225 -31.65 25.29 10.29
C GLY A 225 -31.39 24.42 9.06
N GLU A 226 -31.51 23.12 9.34
CA GLU A 226 -31.37 21.97 8.45
C GLU A 226 -31.88 22.22 7.01
N ASN A 227 -30.97 22.51 6.09
CA ASN A 227 -31.19 22.30 4.67
C ASN A 227 -30.50 20.99 4.27
N LYS A 228 -31.30 19.99 3.87
CA LYS A 228 -30.92 18.57 3.73
C LYS A 228 -30.07 18.23 2.50
N ASP A 229 -29.71 19.22 1.67
CA ASP A 229 -29.08 18.97 0.36
C ASP A 229 -27.60 19.41 0.28
N ASP A 230 -27.05 20.04 1.32
CA ASP A 230 -25.60 20.33 1.41
C ASP A 230 -24.93 19.37 2.42
N PRO A 231 -23.68 18.90 2.16
CA PRO A 231 -22.95 18.15 3.16
C PRO A 231 -22.74 19.05 4.37
N GLU A 232 -23.35 18.69 5.51
CA GLU A 232 -23.24 19.46 6.75
C GLU A 232 -21.79 19.92 6.98
N PRO A 233 -21.56 21.23 7.20
CA PRO A 233 -20.22 21.74 7.45
C PRO A 233 -19.65 21.01 8.66
N ARG A 234 -18.47 20.41 8.48
CA ARG A 234 -17.84 19.64 9.54
C ARG A 234 -17.45 20.58 10.67
N LEU A 235 -17.80 20.19 11.90
CA LEU A 235 -17.35 20.88 13.11
C LEU A 235 -15.83 21.12 13.05
N PHE A 236 -15.43 22.37 13.20
CA PHE A 236 -14.05 22.82 13.00
C PHE A 236 -13.41 23.20 14.35
N LEU A 237 -12.37 22.46 14.76
CA LEU A 237 -11.57 22.76 15.95
C LEU A 237 -10.20 23.31 15.55
N SER A 238 -9.98 24.59 15.82
CA SER A 238 -8.67 25.23 15.70
C SER A 238 -8.02 25.45 17.06
N ILE A 239 -6.70 25.50 17.10
CA ILE A 239 -5.92 25.95 18.26
C ILE A 239 -6.20 27.43 18.55
N GLU A 240 -6.39 28.25 17.51
CA GLU A 240 -6.83 29.63 17.63
C GLU A 240 -8.35 29.66 17.76
N LYS A 241 -8.86 30.26 18.84
CA LYS A 241 -10.30 30.28 19.14
C LYS A 241 -11.04 31.33 18.33
N ASN A 242 -10.37 32.40 17.91
CA ASN A 242 -10.96 33.41 17.06
C ASN A 242 -11.06 32.87 15.61
N SER A 243 -12.26 32.45 15.21
CA SER A 243 -12.55 31.89 13.88
C SER A 243 -12.32 32.89 12.75
N GLU A 244 -12.61 34.17 12.97
CA GLU A 244 -12.39 35.23 11.98
C GLU A 244 -10.90 35.44 11.73
N TYR A 245 -10.11 35.48 12.81
CA TYR A 245 -8.66 35.61 12.71
C TYR A 245 -8.03 34.37 12.04
N ALA A 246 -8.48 33.17 12.41
CA ALA A 246 -8.05 31.92 11.79
C ALA A 246 -8.38 31.89 10.28
N ARG A 247 -9.56 32.37 9.89
CA ARG A 247 -9.99 32.52 8.49
C ARG A 247 -9.11 33.53 7.75
N ALA A 248 -8.87 34.70 8.34
CA ALA A 248 -8.03 35.74 7.73
C ALA A 248 -6.60 35.24 7.46
N LEU A 249 -6.00 34.52 8.41
CA LEU A 249 -4.67 33.92 8.25
C LEU A 249 -4.64 32.85 7.16
N LEU A 250 -5.69 32.01 7.05
CA LEU A 250 -5.79 31.02 5.99
C LEU A 250 -5.86 31.68 4.61
N ILE A 251 -6.73 32.69 4.45
CA ILE A 251 -6.87 33.44 3.20
C ILE A 251 -5.55 34.11 2.82
N TRP A 252 -4.88 34.75 3.78
CA TRP A 252 -3.58 35.38 3.55
C TRP A 252 -2.53 34.41 3.01
N ILE A 253 -2.45 33.19 3.56
CA ILE A 253 -1.58 32.12 3.04
C ILE A 253 -1.99 31.68 1.63
N GLN A 254 -3.28 31.48 1.39
CA GLN A 254 -3.81 31.05 0.09
C GLN A 254 -3.52 32.08 -1.01
N GLU A 255 -3.74 33.38 -0.74
CA GLU A 255 -3.47 34.46 -1.68
C GLU A 255 -1.98 34.60 -1.98
N ALA A 256 -1.11 34.44 -0.98
CA ALA A 256 0.34 34.43 -1.23
C ALA A 256 0.80 33.23 -2.08
N ILE A 257 0.16 32.07 -1.94
CA ILE A 257 0.42 30.90 -2.81
C ILE A 257 -0.05 31.20 -4.24
N LYS A 258 -1.27 31.73 -4.41
CA LYS A 258 -1.81 32.10 -5.73
C LYS A 258 -0.94 33.15 -6.43
N ALA A 259 -0.44 34.13 -5.68
CA ALA A 259 0.48 35.16 -6.17
C ALA A 259 1.91 34.65 -6.42
N GLY A 260 2.22 33.39 -6.11
CA GLY A 260 3.55 32.81 -6.26
C GLY A 260 4.60 33.33 -5.27
N LYS A 261 4.17 34.07 -4.24
CA LYS A 261 5.02 34.61 -3.17
C LYS A 261 5.42 33.55 -2.14
N LEU A 262 4.56 32.55 -1.97
CA LEU A 262 4.83 31.38 -1.13
C LEU A 262 4.76 30.11 -1.97
N SER A 263 5.72 29.21 -1.78
CA SER A 263 5.71 27.92 -2.48
C SER A 263 4.51 27.08 -2.03
N ASP A 264 3.69 26.64 -2.99
CA ASP A 264 2.63 25.69 -2.71
C ASP A 264 3.21 24.39 -2.13
N SER A 265 2.67 23.96 -0.99
CA SER A 265 3.04 22.72 -0.30
C SER A 265 2.40 21.47 -0.90
N THR A 266 1.47 21.66 -1.82
CA THR A 266 0.60 20.64 -2.40
C THR A 266 0.98 20.34 -3.84
N PHE A 267 1.21 21.37 -4.67
CA PHE A 267 1.60 21.23 -6.07
C PHE A 267 2.88 22.02 -6.41
N SER A 268 3.65 21.51 -7.37
CA SER A 268 4.71 22.28 -8.03
C SER A 268 4.12 23.15 -9.12
N LYS A 269 4.92 24.11 -9.65
CA LYS A 269 4.58 24.89 -10.86
C LYS A 269 4.15 24.02 -12.05
N ASN A 270 4.50 22.73 -12.05
CA ASN A 270 4.20 21.76 -13.10
C ASN A 270 3.02 20.83 -12.76
N GLY A 271 2.20 21.15 -11.75
CA GLY A 271 1.03 20.35 -11.35
C GLY A 271 1.34 19.01 -10.65
N LYS A 272 2.62 18.69 -10.39
CA LYS A 272 3.01 17.48 -9.64
C LYS A 272 2.99 17.74 -8.14
N HIS A 273 2.53 16.75 -7.36
CA HIS A 273 2.52 16.84 -5.89
C HIS A 273 3.91 17.20 -5.32
N ASN A 274 3.99 18.29 -4.55
CA ASN A 274 5.27 18.83 -4.07
C ASN A 274 5.26 19.12 -2.57
N THR A 275 5.30 18.06 -1.77
CA THR A 275 5.54 18.18 -0.31
C THR A 275 7.01 18.45 0.03
N ARG A 276 7.91 18.59 -0.96
CA ARG A 276 9.37 18.66 -0.73
C ARG A 276 9.77 19.91 0.03
N ALA A 277 9.23 21.08 -0.32
CA ALA A 277 9.59 22.35 0.33
C ALA A 277 9.23 22.33 1.82
N PHE A 278 7.97 22.02 2.13
CA PHE A 278 7.48 21.91 3.50
C PHE A 278 8.21 20.82 4.30
N SER A 279 8.43 19.64 3.71
CA SER A 279 9.19 18.56 4.36
C SER A 279 10.65 18.96 4.63
N LYS A 280 11.28 19.73 3.73
CA LYS A 280 12.63 20.25 3.92
C LYS A 280 12.70 21.23 5.09
N PHE A 281 11.68 22.06 5.27
CA PHE A 281 11.56 22.97 6.41
C PHE A 281 11.35 22.25 7.74
N LEU A 282 10.61 21.13 7.76
CA LEU A 282 10.39 20.36 8.99
C LEU A 282 11.61 19.51 9.40
N LYS A 283 12.52 19.21 8.46
CA LYS A 283 13.68 18.33 8.67
C LYS A 283 14.59 18.73 9.84
N PRO A 284 14.96 20.02 10.05
CA PRO A 284 15.78 20.44 11.20
C PRO A 284 15.13 20.11 12.55
N TYR A 285 13.80 20.07 12.61
CA TYR A 285 13.05 19.73 13.81
C TYR A 285 12.82 18.22 14.00
N LYS A 286 13.36 17.39 13.09
CA LYS A 286 13.23 15.93 13.10
C LYS A 286 11.77 15.45 13.07
N ILE A 287 10.87 16.21 12.44
CA ILE A 287 9.48 15.80 12.25
C ILE A 287 9.11 15.75 10.77
N MET A 288 8.10 14.94 10.46
CA MET A 288 7.45 14.86 9.14
C MET A 288 6.04 15.47 9.22
N PRO A 289 5.41 15.85 8.09
CA PRO A 289 4.05 16.38 8.11
C PRO A 289 3.03 15.47 8.82
N LYS A 290 3.16 14.14 8.71
CA LYS A 290 2.32 13.16 9.43
C LYS A 290 2.49 13.27 10.96
N ILE A 291 3.71 13.54 11.43
CA ILE A 291 4.01 13.71 12.85
C ILE A 291 3.51 15.06 13.34
N LEU A 292 3.72 16.13 12.56
CA LEU A 292 3.16 17.45 12.85
C LEU A 292 1.64 17.36 13.03
N ARG A 293 0.93 16.68 12.13
CA ARG A 293 -0.52 16.46 12.26
C ARG A 293 -0.93 15.73 13.55
N LYS A 294 -0.10 14.81 14.07
CA LYS A 294 -0.36 14.18 15.39
C LYS A 294 -0.14 15.17 16.55
N ILE A 295 0.86 16.04 16.44
CA ILE A 295 1.15 17.10 17.42
C ILE A 295 -0.04 18.08 17.48
N GLU A 296 -0.53 18.49 16.32
CA GLU A 296 -1.69 19.37 16.16
C GLU A 296 -2.94 18.83 16.85
N GLY A 297 -3.28 17.55 16.61
CA GLY A 297 -4.42 16.90 17.26
C GLY A 297 -4.30 16.94 18.79
N LYS A 298 -3.10 16.67 19.35
CA LYS A 298 -2.85 16.79 20.80
C LYS A 298 -3.02 18.22 21.31
N HIS A 299 -2.58 19.20 20.54
CA HIS A 299 -2.73 20.62 20.89
C HIS A 299 -4.20 21.04 20.89
N ALA A 300 -4.98 20.63 19.89
CA ALA A 300 -6.42 20.88 19.85
C ALA A 300 -7.13 20.26 21.06
N CYS A 301 -6.80 19.01 21.42
CA CYS A 301 -7.32 18.37 22.63
C CYS A 301 -6.97 19.17 23.91
N ARG A 302 -5.77 19.77 23.99
CA ARG A 302 -5.38 20.60 25.15
C ARG A 302 -6.15 21.92 25.21
N VAL A 303 -6.44 22.52 24.07
CA VAL A 303 -7.17 23.80 23.99
C VAL A 303 -8.66 23.60 24.31
N HIS A 304 -9.23 22.46 23.91
CA HIS A 304 -10.69 22.21 23.94
C HIS A 304 -11.14 21.18 24.97
N GLY A 305 -10.24 20.40 25.57
CA GLY A 305 -10.59 19.32 26.49
C GLY A 305 -11.10 19.76 27.86
N GLY A 306 -10.86 21.01 28.26
CA GLY A 306 -11.25 21.49 29.59
C GLY A 306 -10.52 20.77 30.74
N PRO A 307 -10.96 20.96 32.00
CA PRO A 307 -10.38 20.28 33.14
C PRO A 307 -10.83 18.80 33.17
N ASN A 308 -9.86 17.89 33.37
CA ASN A 308 -10.06 16.44 33.53
C ASN A 308 -10.87 15.74 32.40
N PRO A 309 -10.46 15.86 31.13
CA PRO A 309 -11.16 15.20 30.04
C PRO A 309 -11.02 13.68 30.08
N THR A 310 -12.11 12.96 29.82
CA THR A 310 -12.08 11.50 29.66
C THR A 310 -11.31 11.11 28.39
N HIS A 311 -10.77 9.90 28.34
CA HIS A 311 -10.08 9.40 27.14
C HIS A 311 -10.99 9.40 25.90
N GLN A 312 -12.26 9.05 26.07
CA GLN A 312 -13.26 9.07 25.00
C GLN A 312 -13.51 10.48 24.46
N HIS A 313 -13.58 11.48 25.35
CA HIS A 313 -13.73 12.87 24.96
C HIS A 313 -12.51 13.39 24.20
N LEU A 314 -11.29 13.05 24.64
CA LEU A 314 -10.05 13.40 23.94
C LEU A 314 -9.98 12.77 22.55
N ASP A 315 -10.38 11.50 22.41
CA ASP A 315 -10.41 10.82 21.10
C ASP A 315 -11.39 11.51 20.15
N LEU A 316 -12.59 11.88 20.64
CA LEU A 316 -13.58 12.63 19.86
C LEU A 316 -13.02 13.97 19.39
N LEU A 317 -12.43 14.77 20.29
CA LEU A 317 -11.81 16.05 19.95
C LEU A 317 -10.69 15.89 18.92
N ASN A 318 -9.84 14.87 19.08
CA ASN A 318 -8.77 14.58 18.14
C ASN A 318 -9.33 14.22 16.75
N ARG A 319 -10.39 13.41 16.69
CA ARG A 319 -11.05 13.04 15.43
C ARG A 319 -11.68 14.24 14.72
N ILE A 320 -12.34 15.12 15.47
CA ILE A 320 -12.91 16.37 14.95
C ILE A 320 -11.80 17.27 14.43
N ALA A 321 -10.76 17.54 15.24
CA ALA A 321 -9.64 18.40 14.86
C ALA A 321 -8.92 17.89 13.60
N LEU A 322 -8.69 16.59 13.50
CA LEU A 322 -8.04 15.95 12.34
C LEU A 322 -8.99 15.71 11.16
N ARG A 323 -10.26 16.13 11.25
CA ARG A 323 -11.29 15.95 10.21
C ARG A 323 -11.41 14.51 9.71
N HIS A 324 -11.21 13.54 10.60
CA HIS A 324 -11.50 12.15 10.30
C HIS A 324 -13.02 11.98 10.18
N LYS A 325 -13.52 11.20 9.20
CA LYS A 325 -14.96 11.01 9.00
C LYS A 325 -15.60 10.51 10.31
N ILE A 326 -16.56 11.27 10.85
CA ILE A 326 -17.23 11.01 12.15
C ILE A 326 -18.45 10.07 11.99
N VAL A 327 -18.73 9.60 10.77
CA VAL A 327 -19.82 8.64 10.55
C VAL A 327 -19.49 7.33 11.27
N ARG A 328 -20.31 7.02 12.30
CA ARG A 328 -20.59 5.75 12.99
C ARG A 328 -19.47 4.71 12.97
N LEU A 329 -18.99 4.31 14.16
CA LEU A 329 -18.18 3.09 14.37
C LEU A 329 -17.12 2.87 13.30
N ASP A 330 -16.00 3.56 13.48
CA ASP A 330 -14.67 3.16 13.02
C ASP A 330 -14.62 2.22 11.79
N ALA A 331 -14.31 2.79 10.63
CA ALA A 331 -13.88 1.98 9.49
C ALA A 331 -12.61 1.15 9.82
N GLY A 332 -11.90 1.45 10.90
CA GLY A 332 -10.84 0.60 11.48
C GLY A 332 -11.33 -0.55 12.38
N LYS A 333 -12.60 -0.55 12.82
CA LYS A 333 -13.27 -1.69 13.50
C LYS A 333 -14.10 -2.56 12.56
N ASN A 334 -14.44 -2.08 11.35
CA ASN A 334 -15.32 -2.77 10.41
C ASN A 334 -14.65 -3.27 9.11
N TYR A 335 -13.31 -3.39 9.05
CA TYR A 335 -12.68 -4.33 8.10
C TYR A 335 -12.31 -5.62 8.81
N ALA A 336 -13.35 -6.26 9.36
CA ALA A 336 -13.49 -7.70 9.37
C ALA A 336 -14.78 -7.99 8.60
N ILE A 337 -14.69 -8.21 7.29
CA ILE A 337 -15.54 -9.24 6.69
C ILE A 337 -14.82 -10.52 7.12
N GLY A 338 -15.23 -11.02 8.29
CA GLY A 338 -14.94 -12.39 8.68
C GLY A 338 -15.80 -13.30 7.83
N ASP A 339 -15.20 -14.40 7.40
CA ASP A 339 -15.91 -15.51 6.80
C ASP A 339 -17.09 -15.87 7.72
N THR A 340 -18.28 -15.95 7.12
CA THR A 340 -19.50 -16.34 7.83
C THR A 340 -19.49 -17.85 7.96
N GLU A 341 -18.86 -18.36 9.01
CA GLU A 341 -19.21 -19.68 9.53
C GLU A 341 -20.22 -19.46 10.65
N LEU A 342 -21.48 -19.72 10.32
CA LEU A 342 -22.55 -19.95 11.26
C LEU A 342 -22.16 -21.16 12.11
N GLU A 343 -21.88 -20.95 13.38
CA GLU A 343 -22.08 -21.99 14.38
C GLU A 343 -23.10 -21.49 15.41
N ASP A 344 -24.19 -22.24 15.44
CA ASP A 344 -25.26 -22.18 16.42
C ASP A 344 -24.71 -22.49 17.82
N SER A 345 -25.06 -21.67 18.81
CA SER A 345 -25.24 -22.14 20.19
C SER A 345 -25.94 -21.08 21.04
N ASP A 346 -27.25 -21.31 21.20
CA ASP A 346 -28.11 -21.10 22.35
C ASP A 346 -27.66 -20.15 23.48
N LEU A 347 -28.44 -19.09 23.65
CA LEU A 347 -28.48 -18.23 24.83
C LEU A 347 -29.50 -18.80 25.83
N GLU A 348 -29.02 -19.26 26.99
CA GLU A 348 -29.82 -19.19 28.23
C GLU A 348 -29.14 -18.28 29.26
N SER A 349 -30.01 -17.50 29.90
CA SER A 349 -29.84 -16.43 30.88
C SER A 349 -29.45 -16.94 32.27
N GLU A 350 -28.65 -16.16 33.02
CA GLU A 350 -29.09 -15.55 34.31
C GLU A 350 -27.96 -14.74 35.01
N SER A 351 -28.37 -14.03 36.04
CA SER A 351 -27.94 -12.72 36.54
C SER A 351 -26.95 -12.68 37.70
N ASP A 352 -26.35 -11.49 37.89
CA ASP A 352 -25.99 -10.76 39.13
C ASP A 352 -25.04 -11.35 40.20
N GLN A 353 -23.87 -10.69 40.40
CA GLN A 353 -23.49 -9.90 41.61
C GLN A 353 -21.96 -9.65 41.66
N ALA A 354 -21.56 -8.46 42.12
CA ALA A 354 -20.19 -8.07 42.51
C ALA A 354 -20.02 -8.16 44.05
N PRO A 355 -18.86 -7.84 44.72
CA PRO A 355 -17.49 -7.53 44.27
C PRO A 355 -16.32 -8.25 45.05
N SER A 356 -15.10 -8.21 44.48
CA SER A 356 -13.68 -8.16 45.02
C SER A 356 -13.33 -8.64 46.45
N PRO A 357 -12.11 -9.19 46.78
CA PRO A 357 -10.80 -8.53 46.54
C PRO A 357 -9.49 -9.37 46.39
N ILE A 358 -8.49 -8.73 45.75
CA ILE A 358 -7.02 -8.68 45.99
C ILE A 358 -6.23 -9.97 46.37
N SER A 359 -5.30 -10.38 45.49
CA SER A 359 -3.83 -10.56 45.76
C SER A 359 -3.18 -11.48 44.73
N GLY A 360 -1.94 -11.17 44.32
CA GLY A 360 -1.02 -12.18 43.79
C GLY A 360 -0.23 -11.75 42.56
N SER A 361 0.89 -11.08 42.78
CA SER A 361 1.98 -10.97 41.81
C SER A 361 2.47 -12.35 41.39
N GLN A 362 2.41 -12.69 40.10
CA GLN A 362 3.36 -13.61 39.48
C GLN A 362 3.72 -13.13 38.07
N ALA A 363 5.01 -12.81 37.92
CA ALA A 363 5.66 -12.68 36.63
C ALA A 363 5.59 -14.04 35.91
N SER A 364 5.05 -14.06 34.69
CA SER A 364 5.17 -15.21 33.80
C SER A 364 5.79 -14.78 32.48
N SER A 365 6.91 -15.42 32.19
CA SER A 365 7.73 -15.32 30.99
C SER A 365 6.91 -15.73 29.76
N PHE A 366 6.66 -14.78 28.85
CA PHE A 366 6.17 -15.11 27.51
C PHE A 366 7.35 -15.51 26.62
N GLN A 367 7.54 -16.82 26.44
CA GLN A 367 8.26 -17.32 25.28
C GLN A 367 7.39 -17.14 24.02
N PRO A 368 7.96 -16.68 22.88
CA PRO A 368 7.20 -16.57 21.64
C PRO A 368 6.88 -17.97 21.10
N LYS A 369 5.59 -18.29 20.96
CA LYS A 369 5.12 -19.45 20.19
C LYS A 369 5.50 -19.25 18.73
N ASN A 370 6.44 -20.08 18.26
CA ASN A 370 6.88 -20.15 16.89
C ASN A 370 5.82 -20.88 16.05
N ASN A 371 4.78 -20.17 15.60
CA ASN A 371 3.82 -20.69 14.63
C ASN A 371 4.40 -20.50 13.24
N ASN A 372 5.16 -21.51 12.79
CA ASN A 372 5.75 -21.57 11.47
C ASN A 372 4.70 -22.02 10.43
N SER A 373 3.56 -21.33 10.36
CA SER A 373 2.58 -21.53 9.28
C SER A 373 3.03 -20.71 8.08
N ASN A 374 3.35 -21.40 6.99
CA ASN A 374 3.69 -20.79 5.73
C ASN A 374 2.45 -20.05 5.18
N PRO A 375 2.44 -18.71 5.08
CA PRO A 375 1.25 -17.94 4.67
C PRO A 375 0.85 -18.14 3.20
N PHE A 376 1.57 -19.02 2.48
CA PHE A 376 1.33 -19.38 1.09
C PHE A 376 0.65 -20.75 0.92
N GLU A 377 0.35 -21.49 1.99
CA GLU A 377 -0.36 -22.78 1.88
C GLU A 377 -1.74 -22.64 1.23
N SER A 378 -2.49 -21.58 1.54
CA SER A 378 -3.80 -21.34 0.91
C SER A 378 -3.69 -20.99 -0.58
N GLN A 379 -2.58 -20.34 -0.99
CA GLN A 379 -2.32 -20.04 -2.41
C GLN A 379 -1.96 -21.30 -3.20
N ILE A 380 -1.28 -22.27 -2.57
CA ILE A 380 -0.98 -23.57 -3.19
C ILE A 380 -2.28 -24.35 -3.41
N ALA A 381 -3.18 -24.36 -2.42
CA ALA A 381 -4.48 -25.03 -2.53
C ALA A 381 -5.40 -24.39 -3.59
N GLU A 382 -5.40 -23.06 -3.72
CA GLU A 382 -6.17 -22.35 -4.76
C GLU A 382 -5.61 -22.62 -6.18
N ILE A 383 -4.29 -22.72 -6.32
CA ILE A 383 -3.62 -23.12 -7.57
C ILE A 383 -3.96 -24.56 -7.95
N ASP A 384 -3.94 -25.50 -6.99
CA ASP A 384 -4.27 -26.91 -7.24
C ASP A 384 -5.75 -27.09 -7.64
N SER A 385 -6.66 -26.29 -7.07
CA SER A 385 -8.08 -26.26 -7.46
C SER A 385 -8.30 -25.72 -8.88
N MET A 386 -7.58 -24.68 -9.29
CA MET A 386 -7.63 -24.16 -10.67
C MET A 386 -7.02 -25.13 -11.69
N LEU A 387 -6.02 -25.93 -11.31
CA LEU A 387 -5.45 -26.96 -12.18
C LEU A 387 -6.35 -28.20 -12.31
N ALA A 388 -7.20 -28.48 -11.32
CA ALA A 388 -8.12 -29.63 -11.32
C ALA A 388 -9.39 -29.44 -12.17
N SER A 389 -9.63 -28.23 -12.69
CA SER A 389 -10.81 -27.91 -13.52
C SER A 389 -10.56 -28.00 -15.05
N PHE A 390 -9.46 -28.65 -15.48
CA PHE A 390 -9.11 -28.88 -16.89
C PHE A 390 -8.91 -30.35 -17.27
#